data_AF-A0A933BYT4-F1
#
_entry.id   AF-A0A933BYT4-F1
#
_cell.length_a   1.000
_cell.length_b   1.000
_cell.length_c   1.000
_cell.angle_alpha   90.00
_cell.angle_beta   90.00
_cell.angle_gamma   90.00
#
_symmetry.space_group_name_H-M   'P 1'
#
loop_
_entity.id
_entity.type
_entity.pdbx_description
1 polymer ?
#
loop_
_entity_poly.entity_id
_entity_poly.type
_entity_poly.pdbx_seq_one_letter_code
_entity_poly.pdbx_strand_id
1 'polypeptide(L)'
;MVEKKPWGGRFEAPTDRRVEDFTASLAFDRRLARYDIEGSIAWARGLQKAGVLTPEETEKIVRGLEVVGREIEREGVPDDPSFEDIHMYVERRLIERIGTLGGKLH
;
A
#
# COMPACT_ATOMS: atom_id res chain seq x y z
N MET A 1 -4.71 -19.27 1.67
CA MET A 1 -3.37 -18.90 2.20
C MET A 1 -3.61 -17.65 3.03
N VAL A 2 -3.23 -17.64 4.31
CA VAL A 2 -3.29 -16.41 5.11
C VAL A 2 -2.28 -15.46 4.48
N GLU A 3 -2.77 -14.37 3.90
CA GLU A 3 -1.93 -13.37 3.26
C GLU A 3 -1.00 -12.77 4.32
N LYS A 4 0.31 -12.85 4.10
CA LYS A 4 1.31 -12.49 5.11
C LYS A 4 1.34 -10.97 5.23
N LYS A 5 0.90 -10.44 6.38
CA LYS A 5 0.96 -9.00 6.70
C LYS A 5 2.39 -8.46 6.52
N PRO A 6 2.58 -7.17 6.17
CA PRO A 6 3.90 -6.58 5.93
C PRO A 6 4.90 -6.82 7.08
N TRP A 7 4.41 -6.83 8.32
CA TRP A 7 5.19 -7.05 9.55
C TRP A 7 5.23 -8.51 10.04
N GLY A 8 4.50 -9.43 9.39
CA GLY A 8 4.36 -10.82 9.82
C GLY A 8 5.65 -11.66 9.74
N GLY A 9 6.73 -11.11 9.19
CA GLY A 9 8.02 -11.80 9.06
C GLY A 9 8.70 -12.16 10.40
N ARG A 10 8.35 -11.48 11.49
CA ARG A 10 8.99 -11.66 12.81
C ARG A 10 8.29 -12.67 13.72
N PHE A 11 7.04 -13.02 13.43
CA PHE A 11 6.18 -13.83 14.30
C PHE A 11 6.07 -15.27 13.81
N GLU A 12 6.08 -16.23 14.75
CA GLU A 12 5.95 -17.66 14.45
C GLU A 12 4.48 -18.13 14.41
N ALA A 13 3.59 -17.37 15.04
CA ALA A 13 2.16 -17.64 15.13
C ALA A 13 1.35 -16.49 14.49
N PRO A 14 0.15 -16.78 13.96
CA PRO A 14 -0.75 -15.74 13.48
C PRO A 14 -1.21 -14.83 14.63
N THR A 15 -1.47 -13.57 14.32
CA THR A 15 -2.01 -12.61 15.28
C THR A 15 -3.44 -13.02 15.67
N ASP A 16 -3.79 -12.83 16.95
CA ASP A 16 -5.15 -13.06 17.42
C ASP A 16 -6.08 -12.06 16.72
N ARG A 17 -7.20 -12.54 16.18
CA ARG A 17 -8.18 -11.71 15.47
C ARG A 17 -8.64 -10.50 16.29
N ARG A 18 -8.74 -10.61 17.62
CA ARG A 18 -9.12 -9.49 18.48
C ARG A 18 -8.08 -8.36 18.47
N VAL A 19 -6.81 -8.70 18.29
CA VAL A 19 -5.75 -7.70 18.14
C VAL A 19 -5.87 -7.05 16.78
N GLU A 20 -6.05 -7.83 15.71
CA GLU A 20 -6.24 -7.28 14.35
C GLU A 20 -7.45 -6.34 14.28
N ASP A 21 -8.60 -6.74 14.83
CA ASP A 21 -9.81 -5.92 14.87
C ASP A 21 -9.62 -4.65 15.72
N PHE A 22 -8.83 -4.72 16.79
CA PHE A 22 -8.55 -3.57 17.67
C PHE A 22 -7.56 -2.58 17.05
N THR A 23 -6.59 -3.05 16.27
CA THR A 23 -5.54 -2.21 15.69
C THR A 23 -5.88 -1.70 14.29
N ALA A 24 -6.83 -2.32 13.59
CA ALA A 24 -7.23 -1.89 12.26
C ALA A 24 -7.78 -0.46 12.23
N SER A 25 -7.26 0.35 11.31
CA SER A 25 -7.64 1.74 11.11
C SER A 25 -8.37 2.01 9.80
N LEU A 26 -8.45 1.04 8.88
CA LEU A 26 -9.08 1.18 7.56
C LEU A 26 -10.47 1.82 7.62
N ALA A 27 -11.25 1.47 8.65
CA ALA A 27 -12.60 1.96 8.84
C ALA A 27 -12.71 3.49 8.84
N PHE A 28 -11.67 4.19 9.31
CA PHE A 28 -11.63 5.65 9.41
C PHE A 28 -10.48 6.32 8.64
N ASP A 29 -9.35 5.65 8.44
CA ASP A 29 -8.19 6.22 7.75
C ASP A 29 -8.31 6.21 6.22
N ARG A 30 -9.27 5.47 5.65
CA ARG A 30 -9.59 5.48 4.20
C ARG A 30 -9.82 6.87 3.63
N ARG A 31 -10.21 7.84 4.46
CA ARG A 31 -10.29 9.27 4.11
C ARG A 31 -8.95 9.89 3.69
N LEU A 32 -7.84 9.23 4.04
CA LEU A 32 -6.47 9.67 3.77
C LEU A 32 -5.91 9.12 2.45
N ALA A 33 -6.66 8.28 1.72
CA ALA A 33 -6.19 7.60 0.52
C ALA A 33 -5.53 8.53 -0.51
N ARG A 34 -6.15 9.69 -0.76
CA ARG A 34 -5.58 10.69 -1.68
C ARG A 34 -4.20 11.17 -1.22
N TYR A 35 -4.05 11.46 0.06
CA TYR A 35 -2.79 11.96 0.61
C TYR A 35 -1.72 10.87 0.66
N ASP A 36 -2.11 9.62 0.90
CA ASP A 36 -1.22 8.48 0.84
C ASP A 36 -0.65 8.27 -0.57
N ILE A 37 -1.50 8.38 -1.61
CA ILE A 37 -1.07 8.33 -3.02
C ILE A 37 -0.12 9.49 -3.36
N GLU A 38 -0.49 10.72 -3.01
CA GLU A 38 0.34 11.91 -3.28
C GLU A 38 1.71 11.81 -2.57
N GLY A 39 1.71 11.38 -1.30
CA GLY A 39 2.91 11.14 -0.50
C GLY A 39 3.79 10.03 -1.08
N SER A 40 3.18 8.92 -1.50
CA SER A 40 3.85 7.79 -2.15
C SER A 40 4.52 8.18 -3.47
N ILE A 41 3.87 9.02 -4.29
CA ILE A 41 4.46 9.54 -5.53
C ILE A 41 5.68 10.43 -5.22
N ALA A 42 5.57 11.30 -4.22
CA ALA A 42 6.69 12.13 -3.79
C ALA A 42 7.84 11.26 -3.27
N TRP A 43 7.54 10.21 -2.50
CA TRP A 43 8.52 9.28 -1.97
C TRP A 43 9.23 8.49 -3.07
N ALA A 44 8.51 7.95 -4.05
CA ALA A 44 9.11 7.27 -5.20
C ALA A 44 10.11 8.18 -5.95
N ARG A 45 9.78 9.46 -6.14
CA ARG A 45 10.71 10.44 -6.73
C ARG A 45 11.91 10.74 -5.81
N GLY A 46 11.71 10.70 -4.50
CA GLY A 46 12.79 10.79 -3.51
C GLY A 46 13.76 9.60 -3.60
N LEU A 47 13.23 8.38 -3.68
CA LEU A 47 13.99 7.15 -3.86
C LEU A 47 14.78 7.15 -5.17
N GLN A 48 14.22 7.68 -6.25
CA GLN A 48 14.95 7.89 -7.51
C GLN A 48 16.17 8.80 -7.31
N LYS A 49 15.98 9.94 -6.64
CA LYS A 49 17.08 10.88 -6.35
C LYS A 49 18.15 10.27 -5.46
N ALA A 50 17.77 9.36 -4.56
CA ALA A 50 18.67 8.61 -3.72
C ALA A 50 19.38 7.44 -4.45
N GLY A 51 19.01 7.15 -5.70
CA GLY A 51 19.57 6.05 -6.49
C GLY A 51 19.04 4.66 -6.13
N VAL A 52 17.95 4.58 -5.37
CA VAL A 52 17.29 3.30 -5.01
C VAL A 52 16.42 2.76 -6.15
N LEU A 53 15.77 3.67 -6.88
CA LEU A 53 14.96 3.37 -8.05
C LEU A 53 15.59 3.95 -9.32
N THR A 54 15.50 3.22 -10.43
CA THR A 54 15.81 3.80 -11.74
C THR A 54 14.73 4.78 -12.19
N PRO A 55 14.98 5.66 -13.18
CA PRO A 55 13.94 6.51 -13.77
C PRO A 55 12.75 5.69 -14.30
N GLU A 56 13.01 4.55 -14.93
CA GLU A 56 11.98 3.67 -15.49
C GLU A 56 11.14 3.00 -14.40
N GLU A 57 11.79 2.55 -13.32
CA GLU A 57 11.12 1.99 -12.15
C GLU A 57 10.22 3.02 -11.46
N THR A 58 10.75 4.22 -11.27
CA THR A 58 10.03 5.34 -10.63
C THR A 58 8.80 5.71 -11.43
N GLU A 59 8.96 5.87 -12.74
CA GLU A 59 7.86 6.22 -13.63
C GLU A 59 6.78 5.10 -13.66
N LYS A 60 7.18 3.83 -13.59
CA LYS A 60 6.24 2.71 -13.49
C LYS A 60 5.47 2.71 -12.15
N ILE A 61 6.14 3.03 -11.05
CA ILE A 61 5.51 3.18 -9.72
C ILE A 61 4.54 4.36 -9.71
N VAL A 62 4.96 5.52 -10.20
CA VAL A 62 4.12 6.74 -10.23
C VAL A 62 2.84 6.49 -11.04
N ARG A 63 2.96 5.94 -12.26
CA ARG A 63 1.77 5.59 -13.06
C ARG A 63 0.89 4.55 -12.37
N GLY A 64 1.50 3.58 -11.69
CA GLY A 64 0.78 2.59 -10.89
C GLY A 64 -0.07 3.26 -9.81
N LEU A 65 0.54 4.13 -9.01
CA LEU A 65 -0.11 4.90 -7.94
C LEU A 65 -1.22 5.81 -8.48
N GLU A 66 -1.01 6.49 -9.62
CA GLU A 66 -2.05 7.30 -10.25
C GLU A 66 -3.27 6.46 -10.69
N VAL A 67 -3.04 5.24 -11.18
CA VAL A 67 -4.15 4.33 -11.50
C VAL A 67 -4.88 3.90 -10.22
N VAL A 68 -4.15 3.52 -9.16
CA VAL A 68 -4.75 3.16 -7.87
C VAL A 68 -5.58 4.32 -7.31
N GLY A 69 -5.07 5.55 -7.37
CA GLY A 69 -5.80 6.75 -6.96
C GLY A 69 -7.12 6.92 -7.72
N ARG A 70 -7.11 6.77 -9.05
CA ARG A 70 -8.33 6.84 -9.87
C ARG A 70 -9.33 5.72 -9.56
N GLU A 71 -8.86 4.53 -9.23
CA GLU A 71 -9.74 3.43 -8.80
C GLU A 71 -10.42 3.75 -7.48
N ILE A 72 -9.64 4.22 -6.49
CA ILE A 72 -10.17 4.62 -5.19
C ILE A 72 -11.19 5.75 -5.34
N GLU A 73 -10.93 6.74 -6.20
CA GLU A 73 -11.88 7.82 -6.47
C GLU A 73 -13.19 7.32 -7.10
N ARG A 74 -13.12 6.31 -7.97
CA ARG A 74 -14.28 5.76 -8.69
C ARG A 74 -15.09 4.77 -7.86
N GLU A 75 -14.42 3.87 -7.16
CA GLU A 75 -15.01 2.68 -6.52
C GLU A 75 -15.06 2.80 -5.00
N GLY A 76 -14.31 3.73 -4.42
CA GLY A 76 -14.07 3.81 -2.99
C GLY A 76 -13.09 2.75 -2.51
N VAL A 77 -12.74 2.84 -1.22
CA VAL A 77 -11.96 1.80 -0.53
C VAL A 77 -12.95 0.75 0.01
N PRO A 78 -12.78 -0.54 -0.31
CA PRO A 78 -13.68 -1.59 0.17
C PRO A 78 -13.60 -1.73 1.68
N ASP A 79 -14.72 -2.14 2.28
CA ASP A 79 -14.78 -2.52 3.69
C ASP A 79 -14.30 -3.96 3.86
N ASP A 80 -12.99 -4.17 3.67
CA ASP A 80 -12.35 -5.49 3.69
C ASP A 80 -11.43 -5.60 4.92
N PRO A 81 -11.77 -6.45 5.91
CA PRO A 81 -11.00 -6.60 7.15
C PRO A 81 -9.63 -7.27 6.94
N SER A 82 -9.33 -7.77 5.73
CA SER A 82 -7.98 -8.24 5.40
C SER A 82 -6.95 -7.10 5.35
N PHE A 83 -7.40 -5.85 5.19
CA PHE A 83 -6.53 -4.67 5.27
C PHE A 83 -6.54 -4.08 6.68
N GLU A 84 -5.34 -3.83 7.20
CA GLU A 84 -5.17 -3.16 8.49
C GLU A 84 -5.45 -1.66 8.37
N ASP A 85 -4.88 -1.02 7.36
CA ASP A 85 -4.92 0.42 7.14
C ASP A 85 -4.96 0.78 5.64
N ILE A 86 -5.12 2.07 5.33
CA ILE A 86 -5.12 2.57 3.95
C ILE A 86 -3.76 2.37 3.24
N HIS A 87 -2.66 2.37 3.98
CA HIS A 87 -1.31 2.25 3.43
C HIS A 87 -1.09 0.84 2.87
N MET A 88 -1.45 -0.18 3.63
CA MET A 88 -1.45 -1.58 3.22
C MET A 88 -2.37 -1.79 2.01
N TYR A 89 -3.52 -1.12 1.97
CA TYR A 89 -4.41 -1.17 0.81
C TYR A 89 -3.71 -0.65 -0.46
N VAL A 90 -3.13 0.56 -0.40
CA VAL A 90 -2.44 1.17 -1.54
C VAL A 90 -1.24 0.34 -1.99
N GLU A 91 -0.43 -0.17 -1.05
CA GLU A 91 0.72 -1.02 -1.35
C GLU A 91 0.28 -2.32 -2.05
N ARG A 92 -0.72 -3.04 -1.52
CA ARG A 92 -1.21 -4.28 -2.12
C ARG A 92 -1.73 -4.03 -3.54
N ARG A 93 -2.52 -2.96 -3.73
CA ARG A 93 -3.02 -2.56 -5.04
C ARG A 93 -1.91 -2.18 -6.01
N LEU A 94 -0.85 -1.53 -5.54
CA LEU A 94 0.31 -1.24 -6.37
C LEU A 94 1.02 -2.53 -6.80
N ILE A 95 1.28 -3.46 -5.86
CA ILE A 95 1.93 -4.75 -6.16
C ILE A 95 1.10 -5.59 -7.13
N GLU A 96 -0.23 -5.66 -6.95
CA GLU A 96 -1.14 -6.34 -7.89
C GLU A 96 -1.00 -5.78 -9.32
N ARG A 97 -0.70 -4.49 -9.46
CA ARG A 97 -0.62 -3.78 -10.74
C ARG A 97 0.74 -3.89 -11.42
N ILE A 98 1.83 -3.77 -10.67
CA ILE A 98 3.18 -3.65 -11.24
C ILE A 98 4.14 -4.76 -10.80
N GLY A 99 3.63 -5.74 -10.04
CA GLY A 99 4.38 -6.87 -9.52
C GLY A 99 5.28 -6.49 -8.34
N THR A 100 6.35 -7.26 -8.15
CA THR A 100 7.32 -7.07 -7.05
C THR A 100 7.98 -5.70 -7.04
N LEU A 101 7.96 -4.96 -8.16
CA LEU A 101 8.41 -3.57 -8.20
C LEU A 101 7.65 -2.67 -7.23
N GLY A 102 6.36 -2.92 -6.99
CA GLY A 102 5.57 -2.15 -6.02
C GLY A 102 6.14 -2.23 -4.60
N GLY A 103 6.71 -3.39 -4.24
CA GLY A 103 7.34 -3.61 -2.94
C GLY A 103 8.71 -2.93 -2.77
N LYS A 104 9.24 -2.23 -3.79
CA LYS A 104 10.43 -1.37 -3.61
C LYS A 104 10.10 0.02 -3.04
N LEU A 105 8.81 0.36 -2.92
CA LEU A 105 8.38 1.64 -2.37
C LEU A 105 8.56 1.71 -0.84
N HIS A 106 8.48 0.55 -0.17
CA HIS A 106 8.66 0.34 1.27
C HIS A 106 9.88 -0.55 1.56
#